data_AF-A0A497BHQ2-F1
#
_entry.id   AF-A0A497BHQ2-F1
#
_cell.length_a   1.000
_cell.length_b   1.000
_cell.length_c   1.000
_cell.angle_alpha   90.00
_cell.angle_beta   90.00
_cell.angle_gamma   90.00
#
_symmetry.space_group_name_H-M   'P 1'
#
loop_
_entity.id
_entity.type
_entity.pdbx_description
1 polymer ?
#
loop_
_entity_poly.entity_id
_entity_poly.type
_entity_poly.pdbx_seq_one_letter_code
_entity_poly.pdbx_strand_id
1 'polypeptide(L)'
;MKNEPRTFAEIGTAIGKLVTEKNEAYGDSFRNSGEIIRLLYPNGVMPGQYRDMLATVRVIDKLNRIAQDKGAFDENPRRDIAGYAVLAVHADVHDDT
;
A
#
# COMPACT_ATOMS: atom_id res chain seq x y z
N MET A 1 10.87 -30.52 12.04
CA MET A 1 10.97 -29.85 13.35
C MET A 1 9.68 -29.07 13.57
N LYS A 2 9.00 -29.27 14.71
CA LYS A 2 7.83 -28.46 15.08
C LYS A 2 8.36 -27.08 15.49
N ASN A 3 7.87 -26.01 14.87
CA ASN A 3 8.20 -24.65 15.28
C ASN A 3 7.65 -24.43 16.70
N GLU A 4 8.54 -24.27 17.68
CA GLU A 4 8.14 -23.77 19.00
C GLU A 4 7.54 -22.35 18.85
N PRO A 5 6.55 -21.99 19.68
CA PRO A 5 5.98 -20.65 19.66
C PRO A 5 7.04 -19.64 20.13
N ARG A 6 7.37 -18.69 19.24
CA ARG A 6 8.27 -17.57 19.55
C ARG A 6 7.68 -16.69 20.64
N THR A 7 8.52 -16.22 21.55
CA THR A 7 8.19 -15.18 22.53
C THR A 7 7.87 -13.85 21.82
N PHE A 8 7.15 -12.96 22.49
CA PHE A 8 6.87 -11.62 21.94
C PHE A 8 8.15 -10.85 21.60
N ALA A 9 9.21 -11.00 22.40
CA ALA A 9 10.50 -10.36 22.15
C ALA A 9 11.14 -10.88 20.84
N GLU A 10 11.15 -12.19 20.63
CA GLU A 10 11.70 -12.79 19.42
C GLU A 10 10.90 -12.40 18.16
N ILE A 11 9.57 -12.29 18.28
CA ILE A 11 8.72 -11.79 17.20
C ILE A 11 9.08 -10.33 16.87
N GLY A 12 9.19 -9.48 17.89
CA GLY A 12 9.56 -8.07 17.73
C GLY A 12 10.92 -7.89 17.07
N THR A 13 11.94 -8.65 17.49
CA THR A 13 13.27 -8.62 16.86
C THR A 13 13.23 -9.06 15.41
N ALA A 14 12.49 -10.12 15.09
CA ALA A 14 12.37 -10.60 13.70
C ALA A 14 11.67 -9.57 12.79
N ILE A 15 10.60 -8.95 13.27
CA ILE A 15 9.89 -7.88 12.54
C ILE A 15 10.80 -6.67 12.36
N GLY A 16 11.50 -6.25 13.41
CA GLY A 16 12.42 -5.10 13.36
C GLY A 16 13.49 -5.28 12.29
N LYS A 17 14.16 -6.44 12.26
CA LYS A 17 15.17 -6.75 11.22
C LYS A 17 14.58 -6.67 9.81
N LEU A 18 13.42 -7.30 9.60
CA LEU A 18 12.76 -7.28 8.29
C LEU A 18 12.40 -5.87 7.82
N VAL A 19 11.89 -5.02 8.72
CA VAL A 19 11.51 -3.64 8.39
C VAL A 19 12.74 -2.78 8.10
N THR A 20 13.85 -2.99 8.84
CA THR A 20 15.13 -2.33 8.55
C THR A 20 15.62 -2.67 7.14
N GLU A 21 15.71 -3.96 6.81
CA GLU A 21 16.15 -4.42 5.47
C GLU A 21 15.29 -3.82 4.35
N LYS A 22 13.96 -3.77 4.54
CA LYS A 22 13.04 -3.15 3.57
C LYS A 22 13.23 -1.65 3.44
N ASN A 23 13.41 -0.93 4.54
CA ASN A 23 13.62 0.52 4.51
C ASN A 23 14.96 0.88 3.86
N GLU A 24 16.01 0.06 4.06
CA GLU A 24 17.29 0.24 3.39
C GLU A 24 17.19 -0.02 1.88
N ALA A 25 16.44 -1.06 1.47
CA ALA A 25 16.28 -1.42 0.07
C ALA A 25 15.36 -0.46 -0.71
N TYR A 26 14.28 0.02 -0.07
CA TYR A 26 13.18 0.70 -0.75
C TYR A 26 12.87 2.10 -0.19
N GLY A 27 13.71 2.62 0.70
CA GLY A 27 13.46 3.89 1.39
C GLY A 27 12.21 3.85 2.29
N ASP A 28 11.87 5.00 2.85
CA ASP A 28 10.71 5.13 3.76
C ASP A 28 9.40 5.28 2.97
N SER A 29 8.90 4.16 2.43
CA SER A 29 7.63 4.14 1.67
C SER A 29 6.44 4.59 2.52
N PHE A 30 6.50 4.37 3.85
CA PHE A 30 5.43 4.72 4.77
C PHE A 30 5.32 6.24 4.91
N ARG A 31 6.45 6.92 5.16
CA ARG A 31 6.50 8.38 5.19
C ARG A 31 6.14 9.00 3.84
N ASN A 32 6.72 8.52 2.75
CA ASN A 32 6.49 9.09 1.42
C ASN A 32 5.02 9.01 1.01
N SER A 33 4.37 7.87 1.25
CA SER A 33 2.94 7.70 0.98
C SER A 33 2.09 8.63 1.86
N GLY A 34 2.47 8.80 3.13
CA GLY A 34 1.83 9.72 4.05
C GLY A 34 1.87 11.19 3.57
N GLU A 35 3.02 11.64 3.04
CA GLU A 35 3.16 12.98 2.48
C GLU A 35 2.30 13.19 1.23
N ILE A 36 2.23 12.19 0.34
CA ILE A 36 1.34 12.24 -0.83
C ILE A 36 -0.13 12.35 -0.39
N ILE A 37 -0.55 11.52 0.57
CA ILE A 37 -1.92 11.57 1.10
C ILE A 37 -2.20 12.92 1.75
N ARG A 38 -1.24 13.50 2.49
CA ARG A 38 -1.37 14.82 3.11
C ARG A 38 -1.59 15.92 2.07
N LEU A 39 -0.95 15.82 0.90
CA LEU A 39 -1.16 16.75 -0.22
C LEU A 39 -2.54 16.57 -0.88
N LEU A 40 -3.00 15.33 -1.04
CA LEU A 40 -4.28 15.02 -1.70
C LEU A 40 -5.49 15.27 -0.79
N TYR A 41 -5.35 15.07 0.52
CA TYR A 41 -6.41 15.19 1.52
C TYR A 41 -5.99 16.14 2.66
N PRO A 42 -5.71 17.43 2.37
CA PRO A 42 -5.15 18.36 3.35
C PRO A 42 -6.08 18.62 4.55
N ASN A 43 -7.39 18.40 4.38
CA ASN A 43 -8.41 18.59 5.40
C ASN A 43 -8.95 17.27 5.97
N GLY A 44 -8.24 16.15 5.72
CA GLY A 44 -8.69 14.81 6.08
C GLY A 44 -9.62 14.18 5.04
N VAL A 45 -10.07 12.96 5.35
CA VAL A 45 -10.92 12.14 4.48
C VAL A 45 -12.32 12.05 5.09
N MET A 46 -13.33 12.47 4.35
CA MET A 46 -14.74 12.37 4.75
C MET A 46 -15.29 10.96 4.46
N PRO A 47 -16.32 10.47 5.18
CA PRO A 47 -16.87 9.13 4.97
C PRO A 47 -17.25 8.80 3.52
N GLY A 48 -17.81 9.77 2.78
CA GLY A 48 -18.14 9.60 1.36
C GLY A 48 -16.94 9.41 0.44
N GLN A 49 -15.72 9.71 0.90
CA GLN A 49 -14.49 9.61 0.11
C GLN A 49 -13.73 8.30 0.37
N TYR A 50 -14.21 7.41 1.23
CA TYR A 50 -13.45 6.22 1.64
C TYR A 50 -13.13 5.27 0.49
N ARG A 51 -14.02 5.16 -0.50
CA ARG A 51 -13.76 4.34 -1.70
C ARG A 51 -12.62 4.93 -2.54
N ASP A 52 -12.68 6.22 -2.84
CA ASP A 52 -11.69 6.91 -3.67
C ASP A 52 -10.34 7.00 -2.96
N MET A 53 -10.38 7.23 -1.65
CA MET A 53 -9.19 7.18 -0.80
C MET A 53 -8.54 5.80 -0.84
N LEU A 54 -9.32 4.71 -0.71
CA LEU A 54 -8.79 3.35 -0.81
C LEU A 54 -8.14 3.10 -2.17
N ALA A 55 -8.81 3.46 -3.27
CA ALA A 55 -8.27 3.31 -4.62
C ALA A 55 -6.95 4.09 -4.79
N THR A 56 -6.92 5.34 -4.32
CA THR A 56 -5.75 6.22 -4.37
C THR A 56 -4.57 5.64 -3.61
N VAL A 57 -4.76 5.20 -2.36
CA VAL A 57 -3.70 4.59 -1.55
C VAL A 57 -3.14 3.33 -2.19
N ARG A 58 -4.01 2.49 -2.79
CA ARG A 58 -3.55 1.28 -3.51
C ARG A 58 -2.76 1.61 -4.76
N VAL A 59 -3.08 2.70 -5.46
CA VAL A 59 -2.26 3.17 -6.60
C VAL A 59 -0.91 3.67 -6.10
N ILE A 60 -0.86 4.47 -5.03
CA ILE A 60 0.40 4.96 -4.44
C ILE A 60 1.31 3.80 -4.02
N ASP A 61 0.76 2.78 -3.36
CA ASP A 61 1.49 1.56 -2.99
C ASP A 61 2.13 0.87 -4.21
N LYS A 62 1.36 0.68 -5.28
CA LYS A 62 1.86 0.05 -6.50
C LYS A 62 2.88 0.92 -7.24
N LEU A 63 2.75 2.25 -7.19
CA LEU A 63 3.76 3.17 -7.73
C LEU A 63 5.09 3.07 -6.97
N ASN A 64 5.06 3.01 -5.63
CA ASN A 64 6.25 2.76 -4.82
C ASN A 64 6.92 1.44 -5.21
N ARG A 65 6.13 0.37 -5.40
CA ARG A 65 6.66 -0.92 -5.85
C ARG A 65 7.28 -0.84 -7.24
N ILE A 66 6.66 -0.14 -8.20
CA ILE A 66 7.23 0.06 -9.54
C ILE A 66 8.57 0.81 -9.47
N ALA A 67 8.68 1.81 -8.60
CA ALA A 67 9.87 2.63 -8.45
C ALA A 67 11.03 1.87 -7.81
N GLN A 68 10.75 1.01 -6.83
CA GLN A 68 11.79 0.39 -6.01
C GLN A 68 12.10 -1.05 -6.41
N ASP A 69 11.09 -1.90 -6.59
CA ASP A 69 11.28 -3.30 -7.01
C ASP A 69 10.02 -3.82 -7.70
N LYS A 70 9.96 -3.57 -9.01
CA LYS A 70 8.85 -4.00 -9.86
C LYS A 70 8.68 -5.52 -9.88
N GLY A 71 9.74 -6.29 -9.62
CA GLY A 71 9.76 -7.76 -9.75
C GLY A 71 9.45 -8.51 -8.46
N ALA A 72 9.46 -7.84 -7.30
CA ALA A 72 9.09 -8.44 -6.03
C ALA A 72 7.71 -9.11 -6.10
N PHE A 73 7.53 -10.26 -5.45
CA PHE A 73 6.25 -10.96 -5.22
C PHE A 73 5.45 -11.46 -6.44
N ASP A 74 6.03 -11.59 -7.63
CA ASP A 74 5.42 -12.22 -8.83
C ASP A 74 4.07 -11.61 -9.33
N GLU A 75 3.69 -10.43 -8.83
CA GLU A 75 2.53 -9.68 -9.34
C GLU A 75 2.95 -8.62 -10.36
N ASN A 76 2.03 -8.20 -11.23
CA ASN A 76 2.25 -7.10 -12.16
C ASN A 76 1.60 -5.82 -11.62
N PRO A 77 2.36 -4.89 -10.99
CA PRO A 77 1.78 -3.71 -10.35
C PRO A 77 1.07 -2.76 -11.33
N ARG A 78 1.39 -2.80 -12.63
CA ARG A 78 0.69 -1.98 -13.64
C ARG A 78 -0.68 -2.56 -13.98
N ARG A 79 -0.82 -3.89 -14.00
CA ARG A 79 -2.12 -4.55 -14.16
C ARG A 79 -3.01 -4.27 -12.97
N ASP A 80 -2.45 -4.27 -11.76
CA ASP A 80 -3.19 -3.91 -10.54
C ASP A 80 -3.75 -2.49 -10.62
N ILE A 81 -2.92 -1.51 -10.98
CA ILE A 81 -3.35 -0.10 -11.16
C ILE A 81 -4.48 0.00 -12.19
N ALA A 82 -4.35 -0.68 -13.34
CA ALA A 82 -5.39 -0.70 -14.36
C ALA A 82 -6.70 -1.32 -13.83
N GLY A 83 -6.61 -2.41 -13.08
CA GLY A 83 -7.75 -3.07 -12.44
C GLY A 83 -8.46 -2.16 -11.44
N TYR A 84 -7.72 -1.41 -10.61
CA TYR A 84 -8.31 -0.45 -9.67
C TYR A 84 -9.06 0.66 -10.40
N ALA A 85 -8.53 1.16 -11.52
CA ALA A 85 -9.21 2.17 -12.32
C ALA A 85 -10.53 1.65 -12.92
N VAL A 86 -10.55 0.41 -13.43
CA VAL A 86 -11.77 -0.23 -13.93
C VAL A 86 -12.82 -0.39 -12.82
N LEU A 87 -12.40 -0.82 -11.63
CA LEU A 87 -13.29 -0.95 -10.48
C LEU A 87 -13.89 0.40 -10.05
N ALA A 88 -13.08 1.46 -10.02
CA ALA A 88 -13.55 2.81 -9.71
C ALA A 88 -14.59 3.29 -10.72
N VAL A 89 -14.28 3.21 -12.02
CA VAL A 89 -15.21 3.61 -13.10
C VAL A 89 -16.52 2.81 -13.04
N HIS A 90 -16.45 1.50 -12.82
CA HIS A 90 -17.65 0.68 -12.66
C HIS A 90 -18.50 1.17 -11.49
N ALA A 91 -17.87 1.47 -10.35
CA ALA A 91 -18.57 1.90 -9.15
C ALA A 91 -19.22 3.28 -9.31
N ASP A 92 -18.57 4.20 -10.03
CA ASP A 92 -19.14 5.53 -10.33
C ASP A 92 -20.39 5.40 -11.22
N VAL A 93 -20.34 4.54 -12.24
CA VAL A 93 -21.49 4.27 -13.14
C VAL A 93 -22.70 3.70 -12.39
N HIS A 94 -22.48 2.93 -11.32
CA HIS A 94 -23.57 2.27 -10.57
C HIS A 94 -24.06 3.05 -9.36
N ASP A 95 -23.27 3.98 -8.82
CA ASP A 95 -23.73 4.89 -7.77
C ASP A 95 -24.57 6.04 -8.33
N ASP A 96 -24.43 6.35 -9.62
CA ASP A 96 -25.21 7.35 -10.36
C ASP A 96 -26.58 6.81 -10.89
N THR A 97 -26.96 5.57 -10.54
CA THR A 97 -28.24 4.92 -10.88
C THR A 97 -29.06 4.56 -9.63
#